data_AF-S4NSP2-F1
#
_entry.id   AF-S4NSP2-F1
#
_cell.length_a   1.000
_cell.length_b   1.000
_cell.length_c   1.000
_cell.angle_alpha   90.00
_cell.angle_beta   90.00
_cell.angle_gamma   90.00
#
_symmetry.space_group_name_H-M   'P 1'
#
loop_
_entity.id
_entity.type
_entity.pdbx_description
1 polymer ?
#
loop_
_entity_poly.entity_id
_entity_poly.type
_entity_poly.pdbx_seq_one_letter_code
_entity_poly.pdbx_strand_id
1 'polypeptide(L)'
;MSFFKNVTSSFAIRSRDTILKESLINNLSECVKDIQYNSQFEENFHSVLGSTDSTNTLCMALEAVFLHGLKDTFLRKAKNVISGDPDYRPQSSFWPLILVLSHRQNIDQISSLPQINTEIGQCRAWLRIALNECLLSSYMSTLLKNISAVKPFYNRSAFVCDSEILEVSQKLVQGLETCVQFNLPINSSLLNQWPEQVLMQSGIW
;
A
#
# COMPACT_ATOMS: atom_id res chain seq x y z
N MET A 1 34.54 10.63 -16.93
CA MET A 1 33.41 9.83 -17.47
C MET A 1 32.34 9.42 -16.45
N SER A 2 32.49 9.68 -15.14
CA SER A 2 31.53 9.22 -14.11
C SER A 2 30.24 10.05 -13.99
N PHE A 3 30.27 11.34 -14.35
CA PHE A 3 29.11 12.22 -14.19
C PHE A 3 27.96 11.90 -15.15
N PHE A 4 28.27 11.61 -16.42
CA PHE A 4 27.24 11.30 -17.42
C PHE A 4 26.49 9.99 -17.15
N LYS A 5 27.18 8.95 -16.64
CA LYS A 5 26.53 7.68 -16.24
C LYS A 5 25.55 7.86 -15.07
N ASN A 6 25.83 8.76 -14.14
CA ASN A 6 24.94 9.03 -13.01
C ASN A 6 23.71 9.84 -13.41
N VAL A 7 23.83 10.72 -14.40
CA VAL A 7 22.70 11.50 -14.92
C VAL A 7 21.76 10.60 -15.73
N THR A 8 22.30 9.72 -16.59
CA THR A 8 21.49 8.80 -17.38
C THR A 8 20.79 7.75 -16.50
N SER A 9 21.46 7.23 -15.47
CA SER A 9 20.82 6.31 -14.51
C SER A 9 19.74 6.99 -13.69
N SER A 10 19.95 8.22 -13.22
CA SER A 10 18.92 8.98 -12.50
C SER A 10 17.72 9.30 -13.39
N PHE A 11 17.91 9.55 -14.68
CA PHE A 11 16.81 9.78 -15.62
C PHE A 11 16.03 8.49 -15.90
N ALA A 12 16.72 7.37 -16.08
CA ALA A 12 16.09 6.05 -16.24
C ALA A 12 15.27 5.63 -15.01
N ILE A 13 15.78 5.86 -13.80
CA ILE A 13 15.05 5.58 -12.55
C ILE A 13 13.81 6.45 -12.44
N ARG A 14 13.90 7.76 -12.73
CA ARG A 14 12.73 8.65 -12.73
C ARG A 14 11.69 8.22 -13.76
N SER A 15 12.11 7.80 -14.94
CA SER A 15 11.21 7.28 -15.97
C SER A 15 10.50 6.00 -15.50
N ARG A 16 11.23 5.06 -14.88
CA ARG A 16 10.65 3.85 -14.29
C ARG A 16 9.63 4.17 -13.20
N ASP A 17 9.97 5.04 -12.25
CA ASP A 17 9.07 5.42 -11.16
C ASP A 17 7.79 6.08 -11.68
N THR A 18 7.88 6.89 -12.74
CA THR A 18 6.68 7.48 -13.39
C THR A 18 5.79 6.37 -13.98
N ILE A 19 6.36 5.43 -14.73
CA ILE A 19 5.61 4.32 -15.34
C ILE A 19 4.95 3.45 -14.25
N LEU A 20 5.66 3.18 -13.16
CA LEU A 20 5.12 2.41 -12.03
C LEU A 20 3.96 3.13 -11.36
N LYS A 21 4.08 4.44 -11.10
CA LYS A 21 2.97 5.23 -10.53
C LYS A 21 1.74 5.22 -11.43
N GLU A 22 1.92 5.39 -12.74
CA GLU A 22 0.83 5.31 -13.73
C GLU A 22 0.17 3.92 -13.73
N SER A 23 0.96 2.85 -13.67
CA SER A 23 0.44 1.49 -13.57
C SER A 23 -0.35 1.27 -12.28
N LEU A 24 0.15 1.77 -11.14
CA LEU A 24 -0.50 1.65 -9.84
C LEU A 24 -1.85 2.38 -9.78
N ILE A 25 -1.90 3.63 -10.25
CA ILE A 25 -3.16 4.41 -10.25
C ILE A 25 -4.18 3.79 -11.20
N ASN A 26 -3.75 3.32 -12.38
CA ASN A 26 -4.64 2.65 -13.33
C ASN A 26 -5.18 1.35 -12.74
N ASN A 27 -4.33 0.52 -12.12
CA ASN A 27 -4.77 -0.70 -11.45
C ASN A 27 -5.77 -0.43 -10.32
N LEU A 28 -5.49 0.58 -9.48
CA LEU A 28 -6.42 0.99 -8.42
C LEU A 28 -7.77 1.44 -9.00
N SER A 29 -7.75 2.22 -10.07
CA SER A 29 -8.96 2.68 -10.77
C SER A 29 -9.79 1.50 -11.30
N GLU A 30 -9.16 0.52 -11.94
CA GLU A 30 -9.85 -0.69 -12.42
C GLU A 30 -10.43 -1.52 -11.26
N CYS A 31 -9.71 -1.68 -10.15
CA CYS A 31 -10.25 -2.36 -8.96
C CYS A 31 -11.50 -1.65 -8.39
N VAL A 32 -11.47 -0.32 -8.34
CA VAL A 32 -12.60 0.47 -7.85
C VAL A 32 -13.80 0.33 -8.79
N LYS A 33 -13.59 0.41 -10.10
CA LYS A 33 -14.67 0.23 -11.10
C LYS A 33 -15.28 -1.16 -11.02
N ASP A 34 -14.46 -2.21 -10.91
CA ASP A 34 -14.94 -3.59 -10.79
C ASP A 34 -15.83 -3.76 -9.56
N ILE A 35 -15.39 -3.29 -8.39
CA ILE A 35 -16.20 -3.38 -7.17
C ILE A 35 -17.48 -2.55 -7.28
N GLN A 36 -17.41 -1.32 -7.79
CA GLN A 36 -18.57 -0.47 -7.97
C GLN A 36 -19.59 -1.07 -8.93
N TYR A 37 -19.14 -1.62 -10.05
CA TYR A 37 -20.00 -2.29 -11.04
C TYR A 37 -20.68 -3.52 -10.43
N ASN A 38 -19.94 -4.37 -9.72
CA ASN A 38 -20.50 -5.56 -9.09
C ASN A 38 -21.49 -5.20 -7.96
N SER A 39 -21.27 -4.08 -7.26
CA SER A 39 -22.14 -3.61 -6.16
C SER A 39 -23.42 -2.93 -6.64
N GLN A 40 -23.47 -2.42 -7.89
CA GLN A 40 -24.67 -1.76 -8.45
C GLN A 40 -25.87 -2.69 -8.62
N PHE A 41 -25.64 -4.01 -8.67
CA PHE A 41 -26.69 -5.02 -8.87
C PHE A 41 -27.26 -5.58 -7.57
N GLU A 42 -26.69 -5.23 -6.42
CA GLU A 42 -27.27 -5.57 -5.13
C GLU A 42 -28.36 -4.56 -4.77
N GLU A 43 -29.60 -5.01 -4.56
CA GLU A 43 -30.77 -4.16 -4.29
C GLU A 43 -30.63 -3.29 -3.01
N ASN A 44 -29.59 -3.52 -2.21
CA ASN A 44 -29.25 -2.73 -1.04
C ASN A 44 -28.07 -1.81 -1.35
N PHE A 45 -28.27 -0.50 -1.19
CA PHE A 45 -27.30 0.57 -1.40
C PHE A 45 -26.02 0.48 -0.51
N HIS A 46 -25.90 -0.56 0.32
CA HIS A 46 -24.77 -0.87 1.18
C HIS A 46 -24.50 -2.39 1.16
N SER A 47 -23.85 -2.86 0.10
CA SER A 47 -23.33 -4.23 0.06
C SER A 47 -22.22 -4.38 1.11
N VAL A 48 -22.32 -5.39 1.97
CA VAL A 48 -21.23 -5.74 2.89
C VAL A 48 -20.31 -6.71 2.18
N LEU A 49 -19.20 -6.19 1.65
CA LEU A 49 -18.23 -6.99 0.91
C LEU A 49 -17.22 -7.66 1.85
N GLY A 50 -17.28 -8.98 1.89
CA GLY A 50 -16.30 -9.83 2.57
C GLY A 50 -15.07 -10.13 1.73
N SER A 51 -14.45 -11.29 1.96
CA SER A 51 -13.29 -11.76 1.19
C SER A 51 -13.72 -12.32 -0.17
N THR A 52 -13.56 -11.52 -1.22
CA THR A 52 -13.79 -11.86 -2.63
C THR A 52 -12.53 -11.62 -3.46
N ASP A 53 -12.46 -12.11 -4.70
CA ASP A 53 -11.30 -11.87 -5.56
C ASP A 53 -11.10 -10.37 -5.85
N SER A 54 -12.19 -9.62 -6.08
CA SER A 54 -12.13 -8.17 -6.31
C SER A 54 -11.61 -7.40 -5.10
N THR A 55 -12.07 -7.74 -3.88
CA THR A 55 -11.61 -7.09 -2.65
C THR A 55 -10.17 -7.45 -2.29
N ASN A 56 -9.75 -8.68 -2.57
CA ASN A 56 -8.35 -9.09 -2.45
C ASN A 56 -7.46 -8.34 -3.44
N THR A 57 -7.91 -8.17 -4.69
CA THR A 57 -7.19 -7.42 -5.72
C THR A 57 -7.07 -5.93 -5.37
N LEU A 58 -8.13 -5.33 -4.85
CA LEU A 58 -8.09 -3.97 -4.29
C LEU A 58 -7.07 -3.86 -3.16
N CYS A 59 -7.10 -4.79 -2.19
CA CYS A 59 -6.12 -4.80 -1.10
C CYS A 59 -4.69 -4.88 -1.64
N MET A 60 -4.42 -5.74 -2.62
CA MET A 60 -3.10 -5.85 -3.24
C MET A 60 -2.67 -4.57 -3.96
N ALA A 61 -3.59 -3.92 -4.69
CA ALA A 61 -3.31 -2.65 -5.36
C ALA A 61 -2.94 -1.55 -4.35
N LEU A 62 -3.71 -1.43 -3.25
CA LEU A 62 -3.43 -0.49 -2.19
C LEU A 62 -2.13 -0.80 -1.44
N GLU A 63 -1.88 -2.08 -1.13
CA GLU A 63 -0.62 -2.55 -0.54
C GLU A 63 0.58 -2.13 -1.41
N ALA A 64 0.49 -2.28 -2.74
CA ALA A 64 1.53 -1.87 -3.67
C ALA A 64 1.72 -0.35 -3.73
N VAL A 65 0.64 0.43 -3.65
CA VAL A 65 0.69 1.91 -3.55
C VAL A 65 1.50 2.36 -2.34
N PHE A 66 1.25 1.77 -1.17
CA PHE A 66 1.99 2.11 0.06
C PHE A 66 3.43 1.58 0.07
N LEU A 67 3.73 0.52 -0.69
CA LEU A 67 5.10 0.01 -0.79
C LEU A 67 5.96 0.80 -1.78
N HIS A 68 5.36 1.38 -2.82
CA HIS A 68 6.11 2.04 -3.89
C HIS A 68 6.99 3.18 -3.38
N GLY A 69 8.30 3.05 -3.62
CA GLY A 69 9.30 4.05 -3.26
C GLY A 69 9.62 4.13 -1.76
N LEU A 70 9.26 3.12 -0.96
CA LEU A 70 9.75 3.01 0.42
C LEU A 70 11.28 3.04 0.47
N LYS A 71 11.83 3.71 1.48
CA LYS A 71 13.26 3.65 1.75
C LYS A 71 13.55 2.35 2.49
N ASP A 72 14.42 1.53 1.91
CA ASP A 72 15.04 0.48 2.71
C ASP A 72 15.99 1.11 3.73
N THR A 73 15.81 0.76 5.00
CA THR A 73 16.82 0.99 6.02
C THR A 73 18.13 0.33 5.56
N PHE A 74 19.27 1.03 5.62
CA PHE A 74 20.56 0.52 5.09
C PHE A 74 20.89 -0.92 5.54
N LEU A 75 20.51 -1.30 6.75
CA LEU A 75 20.66 -2.66 7.31
C LEU A 75 19.93 -3.75 6.49
N ARG A 76 18.80 -3.39 5.89
CA ARG A 76 17.95 -4.27 5.10
C ARG A 76 18.53 -4.53 3.72
N LYS A 77 19.08 -3.49 3.06
CA LYS A 77 19.85 -3.65 1.82
C LYS A 77 21.07 -4.55 2.00
N ALA A 78 21.79 -4.42 3.11
CA ALA A 78 22.93 -5.29 3.42
C ALA A 78 22.49 -6.75 3.61
N LYS A 79 21.37 -7.00 4.30
CA LYS A 79 20.82 -8.35 4.48
C LYS A 79 20.43 -9.01 3.16
N ASN A 80 19.79 -8.28 2.25
CA ASN A 80 19.39 -8.77 0.92
C ASN A 80 20.60 -9.24 0.08
N VAL A 81 21.75 -8.58 0.20
CA VAL A 81 22.97 -8.91 -0.56
C VAL A 81 23.71 -10.11 0.06
N ILE A 82 23.61 -10.29 1.38
CA ILE A 82 24.34 -11.35 2.10
C ILE A 82 23.58 -12.67 2.11
N SER A 83 22.25 -12.66 2.02
CA SER A 83 21.44 -13.87 2.20
C SER A 83 21.65 -14.94 1.11
N GLY A 84 22.00 -14.58 -0.13
CA GLY A 84 22.31 -15.54 -1.21
C GLY A 84 21.20 -16.56 -1.53
N ASP A 85 20.03 -16.38 -0.91
CA ASP A 85 18.91 -17.31 -0.91
C ASP A 85 17.98 -16.96 -2.08
N PRO A 86 17.78 -17.89 -3.05
CA PRO A 86 16.92 -17.65 -4.20
C PRO A 86 15.44 -17.44 -3.82
N ASP A 87 15.01 -17.85 -2.62
CA ASP A 87 13.65 -17.66 -2.12
C ASP A 87 13.49 -16.40 -1.23
N TYR A 88 14.54 -15.58 -1.12
CA TYR A 88 14.50 -14.39 -0.28
C TYR A 88 13.50 -13.35 -0.78
N ARG A 89 12.47 -13.07 0.03
CA ARG A 89 11.48 -12.03 -0.25
C ARG A 89 11.82 -10.69 0.41
N PRO A 90 11.76 -9.55 -0.31
CA PRO A 90 11.83 -8.22 0.28
C PRO A 90 10.85 -8.08 1.43
N GLN A 91 11.36 -7.89 2.64
CA GLN A 91 10.52 -7.80 3.84
C GLN A 91 9.93 -6.38 4.06
N SER A 92 9.99 -5.47 3.06
CA SER A 92 9.89 -4.03 3.28
C SER A 92 8.52 -3.66 3.84
N SER A 93 8.46 -2.79 4.85
CA SER A 93 7.25 -2.51 5.62
C SER A 93 7.07 -0.99 5.77
N PHE A 94 5.83 -0.52 5.69
CA PHE A 94 5.45 0.85 6.02
C PHE A 94 4.90 0.95 7.45
N TRP A 95 5.12 -0.07 8.28
CA TRP A 95 4.66 -0.09 9.67
C TRP A 95 5.21 1.07 10.51
N PRO A 96 6.49 1.48 10.38
CA PRO A 96 7.00 2.66 11.08
C PRO A 96 6.24 3.95 10.74
N LEU A 97 5.76 4.10 9.51
CA LEU A 97 4.91 5.22 9.14
C LEU A 97 3.54 5.12 9.83
N ILE A 98 2.93 3.92 9.85
CA ILE A 98 1.64 3.67 10.48
C ILE A 98 1.67 4.02 11.97
N LEU A 99 2.76 3.69 12.68
CA LEU A 99 2.95 4.03 14.10
C LEU A 99 2.90 5.54 14.36
N VAL A 100 3.28 6.36 13.38
CA VAL A 100 3.24 7.84 13.48
C VAL A 100 1.86 8.39 13.11
N LEU A 101 1.16 7.74 12.17
CA LEU A 101 -0.10 8.24 11.62
C LEU A 101 -1.35 7.78 12.38
N SER A 102 -1.33 6.56 12.89
CA SER A 102 -2.53 5.90 13.40
C SER A 102 -2.75 6.15 14.87
N HIS A 103 -4.01 6.11 15.28
CA HIS A 103 -4.37 6.17 16.69
C HIS A 103 -3.84 4.96 17.44
N ARG A 104 -3.42 5.19 18.68
CA ARG A 104 -2.88 4.15 19.57
C ARG A 104 -3.81 2.94 19.70
N GLN A 105 -5.12 3.16 19.75
CA GLN A 105 -6.10 2.08 19.82
C GLN A 105 -6.01 1.11 18.64
N ASN A 106 -5.85 1.63 17.42
CA ASN A 106 -5.70 0.79 16.22
C ASN A 106 -4.37 0.02 16.26
N ILE A 107 -3.29 0.65 16.74
CA ILE A 107 -1.99 -0.01 16.92
C ILE A 107 -2.09 -1.14 17.96
N ASP A 108 -2.74 -0.89 19.10
CA ASP A 108 -2.93 -1.87 20.17
C ASP A 108 -3.80 -3.04 19.69
N GLN A 109 -4.88 -2.75 18.94
CA GLN A 109 -5.73 -3.76 18.31
C GLN A 109 -4.92 -4.66 17.37
N ILE A 110 -4.13 -4.08 16.46
CA ILE A 110 -3.30 -4.84 15.51
C ILE A 110 -2.27 -5.69 16.26
N SER A 111 -1.66 -5.14 17.30
CA SER A 111 -0.65 -5.84 18.11
C SER A 111 -1.24 -6.99 18.92
N SER A 112 -2.55 -6.97 19.18
CA SER A 112 -3.27 -8.03 19.88
C SER A 112 -3.71 -9.20 18.97
N LEU A 113 -3.55 -9.07 17.65
CA LEU A 113 -4.01 -10.09 16.70
C LEU A 113 -3.12 -11.35 16.77
N PRO A 114 -3.64 -12.50 17.20
CA PRO A 114 -2.81 -13.67 17.52
C PRO A 114 -2.16 -14.32 16.29
N GLN A 115 -2.72 -14.13 15.09
CA GLN A 115 -2.14 -14.70 13.87
C GLN A 115 -1.17 -13.74 13.16
N ILE A 116 -1.01 -12.51 13.65
CA ILE A 116 -0.16 -11.49 13.04
C ILE A 116 1.12 -11.35 13.85
N ASN A 117 2.25 -11.73 13.25
CA ASN A 117 3.54 -11.80 13.94
C ASN A 117 4.70 -11.13 13.17
N THR A 118 4.39 -10.44 12.07
CA THR A 118 5.34 -9.69 11.26
C THR A 118 4.87 -8.26 11.03
N GLU A 119 5.80 -7.33 10.79
CA GLU A 119 5.46 -5.97 10.38
C GLU A 119 4.66 -5.93 9.06
N ILE A 120 4.90 -6.90 8.17
CA ILE A 120 4.12 -7.06 6.94
C ILE A 120 2.66 -7.37 7.28
N GLY A 121 2.43 -8.33 8.18
CA GLY A 121 1.09 -8.66 8.68
C GLY A 121 0.43 -7.47 9.36
N GLN A 122 1.18 -6.68 10.13
CA GLN A 122 0.67 -5.47 10.76
C GLN A 122 0.25 -4.40 9.74
N CYS A 123 1.05 -4.16 8.69
CA CYS A 123 0.70 -3.28 7.57
C CYS A 123 -0.59 -3.73 6.87
N ARG A 124 -0.68 -5.02 6.54
CA ARG A 124 -1.81 -5.60 5.80
C ARG A 124 -3.09 -5.65 6.62
N ALA A 125 -2.98 -5.92 7.93
CA ALA A 125 -4.09 -5.85 8.87
C ALA A 125 -4.58 -4.40 9.04
N TRP A 126 -3.66 -3.45 9.21
CA TRP A 126 -4.00 -2.03 9.29
C TRP A 126 -4.81 -1.55 8.09
N LEU A 127 -4.37 -1.90 6.89
CA LEU A 127 -5.03 -1.48 5.66
C LEU A 127 -6.47 -2.01 5.60
N ARG A 128 -6.68 -3.28 5.97
CA ARG A 128 -8.01 -3.91 6.02
C ARG A 128 -8.89 -3.31 7.11
N ILE A 129 -8.33 -2.99 8.29
CA ILE A 129 -9.06 -2.28 9.36
C ILE A 129 -9.51 -0.90 8.86
N ALA A 130 -8.60 -0.13 8.25
CA ALA A 130 -8.93 1.20 7.72
C ALA A 130 -10.02 1.15 6.63
N LEU A 131 -10.04 0.10 5.79
CA LEU A 131 -11.12 -0.13 4.82
C LEU A 131 -12.44 -0.52 5.50
N ASN A 132 -12.41 -1.45 6.47
CA ASN A 132 -13.60 -1.86 7.22
C ASN A 132 -14.24 -0.69 8.00
N GLU A 133 -13.43 0.26 8.46
CA GLU A 133 -13.88 1.46 9.18
C GLU A 133 -14.19 2.64 8.25
N CYS A 134 -13.98 2.51 6.94
CA CYS A 134 -14.10 3.59 5.96
C CYS A 134 -13.26 4.83 6.30
N LEU A 135 -12.03 4.61 6.78
CA LEU A 135 -11.09 5.66 7.20
C LEU A 135 -9.84 5.76 6.32
N LEU A 136 -9.67 4.89 5.32
CA LEU A 136 -8.45 4.87 4.52
C LEU A 136 -8.27 6.16 3.72
N SER A 137 -9.34 6.71 3.16
CA SER A 137 -9.28 8.00 2.46
C SER A 137 -8.90 9.16 3.40
N SER A 138 -9.32 9.10 4.67
CA SER A 138 -8.94 10.07 5.71
C SER A 138 -7.45 9.97 6.07
N TYR A 139 -6.92 8.75 6.19
CA TYR A 139 -5.48 8.54 6.37
C TYR A 139 -4.69 9.07 5.17
N MET A 140 -5.14 8.83 3.93
CA MET A 140 -4.52 9.41 2.73
C MET A 140 -4.59 10.95 2.70
N SER A 141 -5.70 11.54 3.12
CA SER A 141 -5.82 13.00 3.27
C SER A 141 -4.81 13.54 4.30
N THR A 142 -4.60 12.80 5.39
CA THR A 142 -3.61 13.16 6.42
C THR A 142 -2.18 13.09 5.89
N LEU A 143 -1.87 12.09 5.05
CA LEU A 143 -0.58 12.00 4.35
C LEU A 143 -0.33 13.20 3.45
N LEU A 144 -1.33 13.61 2.66
CA LEU A 144 -1.26 14.79 1.79
C LEU A 144 -0.95 16.06 2.59
N LYS A 145 -1.62 16.26 3.72
CA LYS A 145 -1.44 17.44 4.59
C LYS A 145 -0.08 17.44 5.31
N ASN A 146 0.43 16.26 5.67
CA ASN A 146 1.62 16.10 6.51
C ASN A 146 2.78 15.43 5.78
N ILE A 147 3.05 15.84 4.54
CA ILE A 147 4.10 15.22 3.72
C ILE A 147 5.50 15.27 4.37
N SER A 148 5.76 16.24 5.25
CA SER A 148 6.99 16.32 6.02
C SER A 148 7.23 15.10 6.91
N ALA A 149 6.17 14.51 7.47
CA ALA A 149 6.22 13.29 8.27
C ALA A 149 6.40 12.01 7.42
N VAL A 150 6.06 12.06 6.12
CA VAL A 150 6.16 10.93 5.18
C VAL A 150 7.56 10.80 4.60
N LYS A 151 8.20 11.94 4.29
CA LYS A 151 9.54 12.00 3.65
C LYS A 151 10.66 11.19 4.34
N PRO A 152 10.70 11.02 5.68
CA PRO A 152 11.69 10.15 6.31
C PRO A 152 11.61 8.70 5.85
N PHE A 153 10.40 8.20 5.56
CA PHE A 153 10.13 6.80 5.23
C PHE A 153 10.16 6.50 3.72
N TYR A 154 9.98 7.52 2.88
CA TYR A 154 9.85 7.36 1.42
C TYR A 154 10.89 8.14 0.61
N ASN A 155 11.21 7.62 -0.57
CA ASN A 155 11.98 8.34 -1.59
C ASN A 155 11.15 9.47 -2.19
N ARG A 156 11.81 10.50 -2.74
CA ARG A 156 11.11 11.67 -3.30
C ARG A 156 10.21 11.31 -4.49
N SER A 157 10.53 10.27 -5.24
CA SER A 157 9.75 9.75 -6.37
C SER A 157 8.65 8.75 -5.97
N ALA A 158 8.51 8.46 -4.67
CA ALA A 158 7.49 7.54 -4.17
C ALA A 158 6.08 8.01 -4.52
N PHE A 159 5.15 7.06 -4.58
CA PHE A 159 3.76 7.32 -4.94
C PHE A 159 3.12 8.28 -3.92
N VAL A 160 3.27 7.96 -2.63
CA VAL A 160 2.74 8.75 -1.52
C VAL A 160 3.39 10.14 -1.36
N CYS A 161 4.48 10.40 -2.08
CA CYS A 161 5.14 11.71 -2.12
C CYS A 161 4.68 12.59 -3.29
N ASP A 162 3.91 12.03 -4.23
CA ASP A 162 3.31 12.74 -5.35
C ASP A 162 1.89 13.18 -4.97
N SER A 163 1.71 14.47 -4.68
CA SER A 163 0.45 14.99 -4.16
C SER A 163 -0.71 14.83 -5.15
N GLU A 164 -0.46 14.97 -6.45
CA GLU A 164 -1.51 14.89 -7.46
C GLU A 164 -2.02 13.44 -7.56
N ILE A 165 -1.10 12.49 -7.70
CA ILE A 165 -1.45 11.07 -7.82
C ILE A 165 -2.07 10.54 -6.50
N LEU A 166 -1.54 10.97 -5.35
CA LEU A 166 -2.10 10.59 -4.06
C LEU A 166 -3.50 11.19 -3.84
N GLU A 167 -3.75 12.42 -4.30
CA GLU A 167 -5.08 13.03 -4.24
C GLU A 167 -6.09 12.29 -5.13
N VAL A 168 -5.71 11.91 -6.35
CA VAL A 168 -6.58 11.09 -7.22
C VAL A 168 -6.89 9.75 -6.56
N SER A 169 -5.87 9.08 -5.98
CA SER A 169 -6.04 7.81 -5.26
C SER A 169 -6.98 7.94 -4.06
N GLN A 170 -6.81 9.01 -3.29
CA GLN A 170 -7.67 9.29 -2.13
C GLN A 170 -9.13 9.47 -2.55
N LYS A 171 -9.40 10.17 -3.65
CA LYS A 171 -10.76 10.36 -4.18
C LYS A 171 -11.37 9.05 -4.67
N LEU A 172 -10.58 8.18 -5.32
CA LEU A 172 -11.04 6.86 -5.74
C LEU A 172 -11.45 6.00 -4.54
N VAL A 173 -10.62 5.96 -3.49
CA VAL A 173 -10.91 5.23 -2.25
C VAL A 173 -12.12 5.84 -1.54
N GLN A 174 -12.20 7.16 -1.44
CA GLN A 174 -13.34 7.84 -0.83
C GLN A 174 -14.67 7.52 -1.54
N GLY A 175 -14.67 7.51 -2.88
CA GLY A 175 -15.85 7.13 -3.65
C GLY A 175 -16.31 5.70 -3.33
N LEU A 176 -15.37 4.78 -3.13
CA LEU A 176 -15.67 3.41 -2.74
C LEU A 176 -16.24 3.31 -1.32
N GLU A 177 -15.62 4.00 -0.35
CA GLU A 177 -16.07 4.07 1.04
C GLU A 177 -17.49 4.65 1.19
N THR A 178 -17.97 5.46 0.24
CA THR A 178 -19.33 6.02 0.27
C THR A 178 -20.42 5.07 -0.22
N CYS A 179 -20.08 4.01 -0.96
CA CYS A 179 -21.07 3.12 -1.58
C CYS A 179 -20.90 1.64 -1.18
N VAL A 180 -19.85 1.30 -0.44
CA VAL A 180 -19.53 -0.07 -0.02
C VAL A 180 -19.16 -0.11 1.45
N GLN A 181 -19.64 -1.12 2.17
CA GLN A 181 -19.15 -1.46 3.49
C GLN A 181 -18.24 -2.69 3.42
N PHE A 182 -17.03 -2.60 3.95
CA PHE A 182 -16.10 -3.74 3.96
C PHE A 182 -16.21 -4.57 5.25
N ASN A 183 -16.04 -5.89 5.10
CA ASN A 183 -15.86 -6.84 6.20
C ASN A 183 -14.70 -7.82 5.89
N LEU A 184 -13.51 -7.26 5.75
CA LEU A 184 -12.31 -7.98 5.34
C LEU A 184 -11.66 -8.70 6.54
N PRO A 185 -11.09 -9.90 6.35
CA PRO A 185 -10.43 -10.64 7.41
C PRO A 185 -9.11 -9.96 7.84
N ILE A 186 -9.04 -9.52 9.10
CA ILE A 186 -7.88 -8.79 9.65
C ILE A 186 -6.87 -9.68 10.39
N ASN A 187 -7.27 -10.89 10.81
CA ASN A 187 -6.46 -11.79 11.65
C ASN A 187 -6.21 -13.13 10.96
N SER A 188 -5.40 -13.10 9.90
CA SER A 188 -5.02 -14.31 9.15
C SER A 188 -3.51 -14.40 9.03
N SER A 189 -2.96 -15.59 9.27
CA SER A 189 -1.52 -15.86 9.08
C SER A 189 -1.03 -15.57 7.66
N LEU A 190 -1.93 -15.63 6.66
CA LEU A 190 -1.65 -15.29 5.26
C LEU A 190 -1.25 -13.82 5.06
N LEU A 191 -1.55 -12.95 6.03
CA LEU A 191 -1.15 -11.55 5.98
C LEU A 191 0.33 -11.34 6.33
N ASN A 192 1.02 -12.32 6.93
CA ASN A 192 2.40 -12.13 7.37
C ASN A 192 3.45 -12.06 6.24
N GLN A 193 3.03 -12.20 4.99
CA GLN A 193 3.91 -12.11 3.83
C GLN A 193 3.25 -11.28 2.73
N TRP A 194 4.09 -10.62 1.94
CA TRP A 194 3.63 -9.94 0.73
C TRP A 194 3.35 -10.96 -0.36
N PRO A 195 2.21 -10.86 -1.06
CA PRO A 195 2.02 -11.56 -2.32
C PRO A 195 3.10 -11.12 -3.33
N GLU A 196 3.60 -12.03 -4.15
CA GLU A 196 4.63 -11.72 -5.15
C GLU A 196 4.19 -10.61 -6.11
N GLN A 197 2.92 -10.63 -6.50
CA GLN A 197 2.31 -9.60 -7.33
C GLN A 197 2.46 -8.19 -6.74
N VAL A 198 2.28 -8.04 -5.43
CA VAL A 198 2.40 -6.75 -4.73
C VAL A 198 3.84 -6.23 -4.77
N LEU A 199 4.82 -7.13 -4.62
CA LEU A 199 6.24 -6.78 -4.69
C LEU A 199 6.67 -6.38 -6.10
N MET A 200 6.17 -7.09 -7.12
CA MET A 200 6.41 -6.75 -8.53
C MET A 200 5.78 -5.40 -8.90
N GLN A 201 4.52 -5.17 -8.54
CA GLN A 201 3.79 -3.93 -8.85
C GLN A 201 4.39 -2.70 -8.13
N SER A 202 4.92 -2.88 -6.92
CA SER A 202 5.61 -1.82 -6.19
C SER A 202 7.05 -1.57 -6.66
N GLY A 203 7.57 -2.41 -7.57
CA GLY A 203 8.90 -2.28 -8.16
C GLY A 203 10.06 -2.69 -7.25
N ILE A 204 9.79 -3.50 -6.21
CA ILE A 204 10.75 -3.94 -5.19
C ILE A 204 11.29 -5.36 -5.49
N TRP A 205 10.64 -6.10 -6.40
CA TRP A 205 11.09 -7.40 -6.92
C TRP A 205 11.89 -7.25 -8.21
#